data_AF-A0A9P6IG15-F1
#
_entry.id   AF-A0A9P6IG15-F1
#
_cell.length_a   1.000
_cell.length_b   1.000
_cell.length_c   1.000
_cell.angle_alpha   90.00
_cell.angle_beta   90.00
_cell.angle_gamma   90.00
#
_symmetry.space_group_name_H-M   'P 1'
#
loop_
_entity.id
_entity.type
_entity.pdbx_description
1 polymer ?
#
loop_
_entity_poly.entity_id
_entity_poly.type
_entity_poly.pdbx_seq_one_letter_code
_entity_poly.pdbx_strand_id
1 'polypeptide(L)'
;MSAYQSFNFGLELELSLTSSKKHKTWLAMAQDTSSRLTKKGVNNQVKEKVDPNYRKWSIVQEITIPQHPSKNNWALELVSPIFSLNSPWLADTDNIFSAVQKHCSVQDIPQCSTHIHVSQAGRDFSPHQLAALSKAILTYEACFDSLVPADRASAYWCQSNRWNPVLSQCQTLEDCLDLLDVAAQHGTPAVVEAMCIFPASSAYGRAHGRKKDFVHGKVYKWNLSRLLGNDHGRTIEFRQPSGSTSAEDAIAWVLLTTTFVAGATGGGNCIGALESGGDDHMDWRRNSQLPYTVNPVSVKMCLLKLLATGFLLVATVTAQSTVPAWGQCGGNNWTGGTTCVSGYTCSVLNPYYSQCIPGSSAPTTTSSRVSTTASVTGGSTRTTSRATTTFVTVTTTAAGGGGSVPTTLVSGWYWIRAVASPNFHSYLQAKPTLTPSKAYLDSPGTAGQFKVDAGQLVHLTGSSPLYLNVENPADKTQRKLETWFSASKNTYGTFAFQGDTLTWSTPDINRPNLAAWLVCENQEVFINTGAYLYQTPAGCFDQTIHSYGGSTADL
;
A
#
# COMPACT_ATOMS: atom_id res chain seq x y z
N MET A 1 -10.18 28.77 29.72
CA MET A 1 -9.72 28.46 28.35
C MET A 1 -8.67 27.37 28.48
N SER A 2 -8.97 26.15 28.02
CA SER A 2 -7.97 25.07 28.02
C SER A 2 -6.80 25.50 27.14
N ALA A 3 -5.56 25.44 27.66
CA ALA A 3 -4.37 25.67 26.85
C ALA A 3 -4.39 24.64 25.70
N TYR A 4 -4.36 25.12 24.45
CA TYR A 4 -4.29 24.25 23.28
C TYR A 4 -3.04 23.37 23.37
N GLN A 5 -3.21 22.06 23.19
CA GLN A 5 -2.10 21.12 23.18
C GLN A 5 -1.20 21.46 21.99
N SER A 6 0.05 21.86 22.29
CA SER A 6 1.04 22.19 21.26
C SER A 6 1.83 20.93 20.89
N PHE A 7 1.98 20.70 19.59
CA PHE A 7 2.75 19.59 19.04
C PHE A 7 3.98 20.11 18.31
N ASN A 8 5.04 19.31 18.35
CA ASN A 8 6.11 19.38 17.39
C ASN A 8 5.96 18.21 16.40
N PHE A 9 6.38 18.41 15.16
CA PHE A 9 6.35 17.37 14.15
C PHE A 9 7.57 17.44 13.24
N GLY A 10 7.82 16.35 12.54
CA GLY A 10 8.75 16.27 11.43
C GLY A 10 8.14 15.44 10.32
N LEU A 11 8.55 15.69 9.10
CA LEU A 11 8.27 14.86 7.93
C LEU A 11 9.57 14.36 7.29
N GLU A 12 9.50 13.13 6.78
CA GLU A 12 10.53 12.49 5.95
C GLU A 12 9.92 12.27 4.57
N LEU A 13 10.56 12.83 3.54
CA LEU A 13 10.14 12.71 2.15
C LEU A 13 11.08 11.74 1.44
N GLU A 14 10.62 10.52 1.17
CA GLU A 14 11.37 9.59 0.33
C GLU A 14 10.98 9.81 -1.14
N LEU A 15 11.95 10.19 -1.98
CA LEU A 15 11.74 10.63 -3.34
C LEU A 15 12.59 9.82 -4.32
N SER A 16 11.94 9.25 -5.34
CA SER A 16 12.62 8.77 -6.56
C SER A 16 12.61 9.87 -7.62
N LEU A 17 13.80 10.32 -8.03
CA LEU A 17 13.98 11.50 -8.86
C LEU A 17 14.73 11.14 -10.14
N THR A 18 14.08 11.37 -11.28
CA THR A 18 14.74 11.32 -12.59
C THR A 18 15.20 12.72 -12.97
N SER A 19 16.51 12.98 -12.91
CA SER A 19 17.05 14.33 -13.16
C SER A 19 17.20 14.63 -14.65
N SER A 20 16.92 15.87 -15.04
CA SER A 20 17.21 16.40 -16.38
C SER A 20 18.71 16.71 -16.57
N LYS A 21 19.43 16.96 -15.48
CA LYS A 21 20.89 17.18 -15.47
C LYS A 21 21.58 15.87 -15.16
N LYS A 22 22.56 15.45 -15.98
CA LYS A 22 23.30 14.20 -15.72
C LYS A 22 24.15 14.32 -14.44
N HIS A 23 24.06 13.31 -13.58
CA HIS A 23 24.93 13.15 -12.42
C HIS A 23 25.75 11.86 -12.54
N LYS A 24 26.98 11.85 -12.03
CA LYS A 24 27.86 10.67 -12.07
C LYS A 24 27.72 9.79 -10.82
N THR A 25 27.29 10.38 -9.71
CA THR A 25 27.19 9.71 -8.41
C THR A 25 25.97 10.25 -7.67
N TRP A 26 25.48 9.46 -6.71
CA TRP A 26 24.40 9.88 -5.80
C TRP A 26 24.77 11.17 -5.07
N LEU A 27 26.01 11.26 -4.55
CA LEU A 27 26.49 12.45 -3.85
C LEU A 27 26.43 13.70 -4.73
N ALA A 28 26.78 13.60 -6.02
CA ALA A 28 26.69 14.73 -6.95
C ALA A 28 25.24 15.15 -7.23
N MET A 29 24.29 14.22 -7.26
CA MET A 29 22.85 14.51 -7.35
C MET A 29 22.34 15.19 -6.07
N ALA A 30 22.70 14.66 -4.90
CA ALA A 30 22.31 15.22 -3.61
C ALA A 30 22.86 16.64 -3.39
N GLN A 31 24.12 16.90 -3.76
CA GLN A 31 24.73 18.24 -3.69
C GLN A 31 24.11 19.25 -4.67
N ASP A 32 23.73 18.82 -5.88
CA ASP A 32 23.02 19.68 -6.82
C ASP A 32 21.62 20.03 -6.30
N THR A 33 20.91 19.04 -5.74
CA THR A 33 19.61 19.24 -5.08
C THR A 33 19.75 20.21 -3.91
N SER A 34 20.69 19.96 -3.00
CA SER A 34 21.02 20.84 -1.86
C SER A 34 21.29 22.28 -2.28
N SER A 35 22.07 22.48 -3.35
CA SER A 35 22.38 23.81 -3.87
C SER A 35 21.13 24.53 -4.41
N ARG A 36 20.19 23.80 -5.01
CA ARG A 36 18.91 24.36 -5.51
C ARG A 36 17.95 24.70 -4.38
N LEU A 37 17.87 23.83 -3.37
CA LEU A 37 17.12 24.10 -2.15
C LEU A 37 17.63 25.36 -1.45
N THR A 38 18.95 25.50 -1.32
CA THR A 38 19.59 26.69 -0.71
C THR A 38 19.24 27.97 -1.49
N LYS A 39 19.23 27.92 -2.83
CA LYS A 39 18.82 29.06 -3.68
C LYS A 39 17.36 29.46 -3.50
N LYS A 40 16.51 28.55 -3.04
CA LYS A 40 15.11 28.80 -2.68
C LYS A 40 14.93 29.19 -1.21
N GLY A 41 16.01 29.32 -0.44
CA GLY A 41 15.96 29.71 0.96
C GLY A 41 15.77 28.55 1.94
N VAL A 42 15.76 27.30 1.47
CA VAL A 42 15.61 26.12 2.34
C VAL A 42 16.94 25.80 3.00
N ASN A 43 17.02 25.91 4.33
CA ASN A 43 18.23 25.56 5.08
C ASN A 43 18.39 24.04 5.11
N ASN A 44 19.46 23.52 4.50
CA ASN A 44 19.64 22.09 4.30
C ASN A 44 21.13 21.66 4.31
N GLN A 45 21.36 20.36 4.32
CA GLN A 45 22.69 19.74 4.21
C GLN A 45 22.61 18.36 3.56
N VAL A 46 23.72 17.89 2.99
CA VAL A 46 23.88 16.50 2.53
C VAL A 46 24.70 15.73 3.57
N LYS A 47 24.19 14.59 4.06
CA LYS A 47 24.92 13.73 5.00
C LYS A 47 24.58 12.25 4.79
N GLU A 48 25.47 11.37 5.25
CA GLU A 48 25.17 9.93 5.38
C GLU A 48 24.24 9.62 6.55
N LYS A 49 24.23 10.48 7.58
CA LYS A 49 23.35 10.39 8.75
C LYS A 49 22.70 11.73 9.02
N VAL A 50 21.42 11.70 9.41
CA VAL A 50 20.61 12.87 9.74
C VAL A 50 21.29 13.73 10.82
N ASP A 51 21.06 15.05 10.78
CA ASP A 51 21.47 15.96 11.86
C ASP A 51 20.90 15.48 13.21
N PRO A 52 21.72 15.11 14.21
CA PRO A 52 21.20 14.71 15.51
C PRO A 52 20.39 15.81 16.21
N ASN A 53 20.55 17.07 15.79
CA ASN A 53 19.82 18.20 16.36
C ASN A 53 18.59 18.62 15.54
N TYR A 54 18.36 18.03 14.36
CA TYR A 54 17.20 18.31 13.50
C TYR A 54 16.91 19.81 13.29
N ARG A 55 17.94 20.63 13.03
CA ARG A 55 17.80 22.11 12.88
C ARG A 55 17.64 22.56 11.44
N LYS A 56 17.88 21.67 10.48
CA LYS A 56 17.88 21.92 9.03
C LYS A 56 17.54 20.62 8.31
N TRP A 57 17.04 20.74 7.09
CA TRP A 57 16.74 19.58 6.25
C TRP A 57 18.00 18.77 5.99
N SER A 58 17.94 17.46 6.19
CA SER A 58 19.01 16.53 5.84
C SER A 58 18.62 15.78 4.58
N ILE A 59 19.45 15.86 3.54
CA ILE A 59 19.35 15.02 2.35
C ILE A 59 20.25 13.80 2.59
N VAL A 60 19.62 12.64 2.70
CA VAL A 60 20.28 11.36 2.96
C VAL A 60 19.95 10.36 1.85
N GLN A 61 20.78 9.33 1.74
CA GLN A 61 20.61 8.32 0.71
C GLN A 61 19.55 7.32 1.15
N GLU A 62 18.47 7.22 0.37
CA GLU A 62 17.48 6.18 0.57
C GLU A 62 17.92 4.89 -0.16
N ILE A 63 18.14 3.83 0.61
CA ILE A 63 18.71 2.56 0.12
C ILE A 63 17.63 1.53 -0.22
N THR A 64 16.42 1.71 0.30
CA THR A 64 15.28 0.81 0.06
C THR A 64 14.56 1.11 -1.24
N ILE A 65 14.72 2.32 -1.77
CA ILE A 65 14.18 2.72 -3.07
C ILE A 65 15.13 2.32 -4.20
N PRO A 66 14.65 1.61 -5.24
CA PRO A 66 15.44 1.29 -6.43
C PRO A 66 16.03 2.53 -7.11
N GLN A 67 17.30 2.48 -7.46
CA GLN A 67 17.98 3.53 -8.21
C GLN A 67 18.44 3.01 -9.57
N HIS A 68 18.38 3.87 -10.60
CA HIS A 68 18.89 3.56 -11.93
C HIS A 68 19.83 4.67 -12.42
N PRO A 69 21.10 4.68 -11.97
CA PRO A 69 22.07 5.71 -12.35
C PRO A 69 22.26 5.86 -13.88
N SER A 70 22.16 4.77 -14.64
CA SER A 70 22.21 4.79 -16.11
C SER A 70 21.06 5.55 -16.76
N LYS A 71 19.90 5.59 -16.09
CA LYS A 71 18.72 6.39 -16.48
C LYS A 71 18.69 7.74 -15.77
N ASN A 72 19.75 8.10 -15.04
CA ASN A 72 19.84 9.31 -14.23
C ASN A 72 18.71 9.43 -13.19
N ASN A 73 18.29 8.28 -12.66
CA ASN A 73 17.28 8.15 -11.61
C ASN A 73 17.97 7.83 -10.27
N TRP A 74 17.60 8.58 -9.23
CA TRP A 74 18.25 8.62 -7.93
C TRP A 74 17.22 8.63 -6.82
N ALA A 75 17.49 7.94 -5.71
CA ALA A 75 16.64 7.95 -4.54
C ALA A 75 17.22 8.84 -3.44
N LEU A 76 16.42 9.79 -2.95
CA LEU A 76 16.80 10.70 -1.87
C LEU A 76 15.74 10.59 -0.77
N GLU A 77 16.18 10.67 0.48
CA GLU A 77 15.30 10.94 1.62
C GLU A 77 15.62 12.34 2.15
N LEU A 78 14.60 13.20 2.25
CA LEU A 78 14.69 14.52 2.84
C LEU A 78 14.05 14.48 4.22
N VAL A 79 14.88 14.55 5.26
CA VAL A 79 14.43 14.55 6.66
C VAL A 79 14.37 15.99 7.16
N SER A 80 13.19 16.42 7.57
CA SER A 80 12.93 17.79 8.01
C SER A 80 13.59 18.17 9.36
N PRO A 81 13.70 19.47 9.63
CA PRO A 81 13.82 19.99 10.99
C PRO A 81 12.62 19.61 11.88
N ILE A 82 12.78 19.76 13.19
CA ILE A 82 11.63 19.74 14.10
C ILE A 82 10.83 21.04 13.91
N PHE A 83 9.58 20.89 13.52
CA PHE A 83 8.64 21.98 13.27
C PHE A 83 7.55 22.07 14.33
N SER A 84 7.00 23.27 14.45
CA SER A 84 5.69 23.55 15.03
C SER A 84 4.77 24.12 13.94
N LEU A 85 3.48 24.27 14.21
CA LEU A 85 2.56 24.86 13.22
C LEU A 85 2.95 26.28 12.78
N ASN A 86 3.65 27.03 13.65
CA ASN A 86 4.14 28.39 13.36
C ASN A 86 5.52 28.42 12.70
N SER A 87 6.15 27.26 12.49
CA SER A 87 7.44 27.15 11.80
C SER A 87 7.28 27.34 10.29
N PRO A 88 8.34 27.61 9.52
CA PRO A 88 8.26 27.88 8.08
C PRO A 88 8.01 26.62 7.22
N TRP A 89 7.46 25.55 7.78
CA TRP A 89 7.38 24.22 7.14
C TRP A 89 6.56 24.20 5.84
N LEU A 90 5.51 25.01 5.74
CA LEU A 90 4.74 25.19 4.49
C LEU A 90 5.62 25.75 3.37
N ALA A 91 6.29 26.87 3.67
CA ALA A 91 7.17 27.54 2.72
C ALA A 91 8.36 26.67 2.33
N ASP A 92 8.96 25.93 3.29
CA ASP A 92 10.01 24.97 3.02
C ASP A 92 9.54 23.86 2.08
N THR A 93 8.35 23.28 2.33
CA THR A 93 7.78 22.20 1.52
C THR A 93 7.51 22.67 0.09
N ASP A 94 6.87 23.83 -0.08
CA ASP A 94 6.65 24.45 -1.40
C ASP A 94 7.96 24.70 -2.14
N ASN A 95 8.96 25.26 -1.44
CA ASN A 95 10.26 25.55 -2.02
C ASN A 95 11.02 24.27 -2.41
N ILE A 96 10.90 23.20 -1.64
CA ILE A 96 11.49 21.89 -1.95
C ILE A 96 10.91 21.34 -3.24
N PHE A 97 9.58 21.16 -3.32
CA PHE A 97 8.97 20.59 -4.51
C PHE A 97 9.13 21.52 -5.72
N SER A 98 9.01 22.85 -5.56
CA SER A 98 9.29 23.82 -6.63
C SER A 98 10.73 23.71 -7.16
N ALA A 99 11.72 23.51 -6.29
CA ALA A 99 13.11 23.35 -6.70
C ALA A 99 13.37 22.01 -7.42
N VAL A 100 12.81 20.93 -6.87
CA VAL A 100 12.98 19.57 -7.37
C VAL A 100 12.27 19.41 -8.72
N GLN A 101 10.98 19.71 -8.80
CA GLN A 101 10.16 19.52 -10.00
C GLN A 101 10.62 20.38 -11.19
N LYS A 102 11.32 21.51 -10.92
CA LYS A 102 11.93 22.33 -11.98
C LYS A 102 13.01 21.59 -12.77
N HIS A 103 13.67 20.60 -12.18
CA HIS A 103 14.84 19.94 -12.76
C HIS A 103 14.79 18.42 -12.72
N CYS A 104 13.80 17.84 -12.03
CA CYS A 104 13.62 16.42 -11.88
C CYS A 104 12.14 16.08 -12.09
N SER A 105 11.89 14.91 -12.66
CA SER A 105 10.58 14.27 -12.57
C SER A 105 10.55 13.43 -11.29
N VAL A 106 9.64 13.77 -10.38
CA VAL A 106 9.37 12.96 -9.18
C VAL A 106 8.55 11.74 -9.62
N GLN A 107 9.04 10.55 -9.32
CA GLN A 107 8.37 9.31 -9.70
C GLN A 107 7.38 8.91 -8.60
N ASP A 108 6.17 8.56 -9.01
CA ASP A 108 5.19 7.89 -8.15
C ASP A 108 5.43 6.38 -8.20
N ILE A 109 6.10 5.85 -7.18
CA ILE A 109 6.40 4.42 -7.08
C ILE A 109 6.08 3.90 -5.67
N PRO A 110 5.65 2.63 -5.53
CA PRO A 110 5.21 2.06 -4.24
C PRO A 110 6.27 2.06 -3.12
N GLN A 111 7.55 2.12 -3.50
CA GLN A 111 8.69 2.14 -2.57
C GLN A 111 8.91 3.50 -1.92
N CYS A 112 8.36 4.58 -2.49
CA CYS A 112 8.44 5.90 -1.88
C CYS A 112 7.38 6.05 -0.78
N SER A 113 7.71 6.78 0.27
CA SER A 113 6.79 7.10 1.35
C SER A 113 6.98 8.49 1.95
N THR A 114 5.98 8.89 2.71
CA THR A 114 6.03 10.10 3.54
C THR A 114 5.83 9.70 4.99
N HIS A 115 6.86 9.82 5.82
CA HIS A 115 6.72 9.53 7.26
C HIS A 115 6.45 10.82 8.01
N ILE A 116 5.43 10.82 8.87
CA ILE A 116 5.11 11.97 9.73
C ILE A 116 5.38 11.61 11.19
N HIS A 117 6.36 12.28 11.79
CA HIS A 117 6.69 12.17 13.19
C HIS A 117 5.95 13.24 14.00
N VAL A 118 5.39 12.88 15.15
CA VAL A 118 4.73 13.81 16.06
C VAL A 118 5.22 13.60 17.48
N SER A 119 5.45 14.69 18.21
CA SER A 119 5.73 14.72 19.64
C SER A 119 4.93 15.82 20.30
N GLN A 120 4.71 15.71 21.61
CA GLN A 120 4.11 16.78 22.38
C GLN A 120 5.17 17.83 22.75
N ALA A 121 4.83 19.11 22.64
CA ALA A 121 5.76 20.18 22.95
C ALA A 121 6.06 20.23 24.46
N GLY A 122 7.34 20.12 24.82
CA GLY A 122 7.83 20.30 26.20
C GLY A 122 7.55 19.15 27.18
N ARG A 123 6.87 18.07 26.75
CA ARG A 123 6.61 16.88 27.58
C ARG A 123 6.27 15.66 26.72
N ASP A 124 6.33 14.48 27.31
CA ASP A 124 5.83 13.26 26.67
C ASP A 124 4.30 13.17 26.70
N PHE A 125 3.75 12.39 25.78
CA PHE A 125 2.38 11.92 25.87
C PHE A 125 2.20 11.05 27.13
N SER A 126 1.12 11.30 27.88
CA SER A 126 0.75 10.39 28.97
C SER A 126 0.31 9.01 28.45
N PRO A 127 0.42 7.94 29.26
CA PRO A 127 -0.05 6.62 28.87
C PRO A 127 -1.51 6.59 28.42
N HIS A 128 -2.40 7.36 29.08
CA HIS A 128 -3.80 7.47 28.69
C HIS A 128 -4.01 8.19 27.36
N GLN A 129 -3.20 9.22 27.05
CA GLN A 129 -3.25 9.85 25.73
C GLN A 129 -2.78 8.90 24.63
N LEU A 130 -1.73 8.11 24.90
CA LEU A 130 -1.26 7.10 23.95
C LEU A 130 -2.30 6.02 23.74
N ALA A 131 -2.95 5.53 24.79
CA ALA A 131 -4.05 4.58 24.65
C ALA A 131 -5.21 5.19 23.86
N ALA A 132 -5.63 6.42 24.15
CA ALA A 132 -6.69 7.10 23.37
C ALA A 132 -6.34 7.22 21.88
N LEU A 133 -5.09 7.59 21.56
CA LEU A 133 -4.59 7.60 20.19
C LEU A 133 -4.58 6.21 19.57
N SER A 134 -4.04 5.22 20.26
CA SER A 134 -4.01 3.82 19.81
C SER A 134 -5.41 3.30 19.50
N LYS A 135 -6.39 3.55 20.37
CA LYS A 135 -7.78 3.19 20.15
C LYS A 135 -8.33 3.85 18.88
N ALA A 136 -8.11 5.15 18.71
CA ALA A 136 -8.50 5.85 17.49
C ALA A 136 -7.82 5.24 16.24
N ILE A 137 -6.53 4.90 16.30
CA ILE A 137 -5.80 4.25 15.20
C ILE A 137 -6.49 2.93 14.81
N LEU A 138 -6.81 2.07 15.78
CA LEU A 138 -7.45 0.78 15.49
C LEU A 138 -8.88 0.95 14.93
N THR A 139 -9.63 1.93 15.45
CA THR A 139 -11.00 2.22 15.01
C THR A 139 -11.04 2.78 13.59
N TYR A 140 -10.14 3.70 13.25
CA TYR A 140 -10.15 4.42 11.97
C TYR A 140 -9.19 3.85 10.92
N GLU A 141 -8.59 2.68 11.15
CA GLU A 141 -7.65 2.06 10.21
C GLU A 141 -8.24 1.93 8.80
N ALA A 142 -9.49 1.48 8.67
CA ALA A 142 -10.15 1.35 7.37
C ALA A 142 -10.31 2.70 6.64
N CYS A 143 -10.45 3.80 7.39
CA CYS A 143 -10.47 5.14 6.79
C CYS A 143 -9.09 5.50 6.24
N PHE A 144 -8.00 5.24 6.99
CA PHE A 144 -6.65 5.48 6.48
C PHE A 144 -6.32 4.59 5.27
N ASP A 145 -6.77 3.34 5.27
CA ASP A 145 -6.60 2.41 4.15
C ASP A 145 -7.25 2.92 2.87
N SER A 146 -8.41 3.60 2.99
CA SER A 146 -9.11 4.19 1.84
C SER A 146 -8.44 5.43 1.25
N LEU A 147 -7.47 6.03 1.97
CA LEU A 147 -6.75 7.24 1.53
C LEU A 147 -5.47 6.92 0.75
N VAL A 148 -5.04 5.66 0.70
CA VAL A 148 -3.81 5.24 0.04
C VAL A 148 -4.10 4.17 -1.03
N PRO A 149 -3.21 4.00 -2.02
CA PRO A 149 -3.27 2.88 -2.95
C PRO A 149 -3.36 1.52 -2.24
N ALA A 150 -4.01 0.55 -2.87
CA ALA A 150 -4.27 -0.76 -2.26
C ALA A 150 -2.98 -1.50 -1.86
N ASP A 151 -1.96 -1.43 -2.71
CA ASP A 151 -0.63 -2.00 -2.45
C ASP A 151 0.06 -1.34 -1.24
N ARG A 152 -0.19 -0.04 -1.02
CA ARG A 152 0.29 0.68 0.16
C ARG A 152 -0.49 0.29 1.43
N ALA A 153 -1.80 0.14 1.35
CA ALA A 153 -2.65 -0.26 2.48
C ALA A 153 -2.27 -1.64 3.06
N SER A 154 -1.76 -2.54 2.20
CA SER A 154 -1.31 -3.89 2.57
C SER A 154 0.22 -4.07 2.58
N ALA A 155 1.00 -2.99 2.51
CA ALA A 155 2.46 -3.09 2.42
C ALA A 155 3.08 -3.70 3.69
N TYR A 156 4.10 -4.56 3.51
CA TYR A 156 4.78 -5.24 4.62
C TYR A 156 5.38 -4.27 5.66
N TRP A 157 5.91 -3.13 5.21
CA TRP A 157 6.50 -2.10 6.07
C TRP A 157 5.48 -1.09 6.60
N CYS A 158 4.19 -1.40 6.47
CA CYS A 158 3.02 -0.65 6.95
C CYS A 158 1.89 -1.62 7.33
N GLN A 159 2.19 -2.68 8.07
CA GLN A 159 1.19 -3.64 8.55
C GLN A 159 0.21 -2.98 9.52
N SER A 160 -1.01 -3.51 9.56
CA SER A 160 -1.96 -3.15 10.61
C SER A 160 -1.35 -3.39 11.98
N ASN A 161 -1.48 -2.40 12.88
CA ASN A 161 -1.11 -2.59 14.28
C ASN A 161 -1.92 -3.75 14.91
N ARG A 162 -3.15 -4.04 14.44
CA ARG A 162 -4.00 -5.14 14.93
C ARG A 162 -3.42 -6.53 14.67
N TRP A 163 -2.53 -6.67 13.70
CA TRP A 163 -1.94 -7.96 13.33
C TRP A 163 -0.73 -8.35 14.18
N ASN A 164 -0.42 -7.56 15.21
CA ASN A 164 0.65 -7.89 16.12
C ASN A 164 0.31 -9.10 17.02
N PRO A 165 1.31 -9.79 17.60
CA PRO A 165 1.10 -10.98 18.44
C PRO A 165 0.11 -10.83 19.61
N VAL A 166 -0.08 -9.61 20.12
CA VAL A 166 -0.99 -9.33 21.24
C VAL A 166 -2.40 -9.02 20.73
N LEU A 167 -2.56 -8.03 19.86
CA LEU A 167 -3.87 -7.59 19.37
C LEU A 167 -4.54 -8.61 18.45
N SER A 168 -3.77 -9.46 17.76
CA SER A 168 -4.33 -10.51 16.91
C SER A 168 -5.06 -11.62 17.67
N GLN A 169 -4.89 -11.69 19.00
CA GLN A 169 -5.60 -12.62 19.88
C GLN A 169 -6.98 -12.12 20.31
N CYS A 170 -7.26 -10.84 20.13
CA CYS A 170 -8.56 -10.24 20.44
C CYS A 170 -9.63 -10.80 19.50
N GLN A 171 -10.83 -11.10 20.03
CA GLN A 171 -11.94 -11.60 19.23
C GLN A 171 -12.68 -10.45 18.55
N THR A 172 -12.76 -9.31 19.23
CA THR A 172 -13.44 -8.10 18.77
C THR A 172 -12.51 -6.90 18.76
N LEU A 173 -12.94 -5.82 18.10
CA LEU A 173 -12.26 -4.52 18.22
C LEU A 173 -12.36 -4.01 19.65
N GLU A 174 -13.49 -4.20 20.34
CA GLU A 174 -13.70 -3.77 21.71
C GLU A 174 -12.69 -4.41 22.67
N ASP A 175 -12.39 -5.71 22.51
CA ASP A 175 -11.33 -6.39 23.28
C ASP A 175 -9.96 -5.70 23.09
N CYS A 176 -9.64 -5.26 21.87
CA CYS A 176 -8.41 -4.53 21.60
C CYS A 176 -8.40 -3.18 22.33
N LEU A 177 -9.55 -2.49 22.36
CA LEU A 177 -9.70 -1.19 23.02
C LEU A 177 -9.54 -1.31 24.53
N ASP A 178 -10.16 -2.32 25.14
CA ASP A 178 -10.05 -2.62 26.57
C ASP A 178 -8.61 -3.00 26.96
N LEU A 179 -7.93 -3.79 26.13
CA LEU A 179 -6.53 -4.14 26.32
C LEU A 179 -5.64 -2.88 26.38
N LEU A 180 -5.91 -1.89 25.52
CA LEU A 180 -5.19 -0.61 25.50
C LEU A 180 -5.49 0.23 26.75
N ASP A 181 -6.71 0.19 27.27
CA ASP A 181 -7.07 0.86 28.53
C ASP A 181 -6.37 0.21 29.74
N VAL A 182 -6.25 -1.11 29.76
CA VAL A 182 -5.43 -1.83 30.76
C VAL A 182 -3.95 -1.48 30.61
N ALA A 183 -3.42 -1.50 29.38
CA ALA A 183 -2.02 -1.15 29.11
C ALA A 183 -1.67 0.27 29.59
N ALA A 184 -2.61 1.23 29.46
CA ALA A 184 -2.41 2.59 29.95
C ALA A 184 -2.15 2.65 31.47
N GLN A 185 -2.78 1.77 32.25
CA GLN A 185 -2.57 1.67 33.71
C GLN A 185 -1.17 1.17 34.05
N HIS A 186 -0.54 0.44 33.14
CA HIS A 186 0.83 -0.08 33.27
C HIS A 186 1.89 0.85 32.65
N GLY A 187 1.49 2.03 32.17
CA GLY A 187 2.40 3.07 31.70
C GLY A 187 2.73 3.01 30.20
N THR A 188 3.52 3.98 29.75
CA THR A 188 3.89 4.15 28.32
C THR A 188 4.49 2.87 27.71
N PRO A 189 5.39 2.13 28.38
CA PRO A 189 5.96 0.93 27.79
C PRO A 189 4.93 -0.14 27.42
N ALA A 190 3.91 -0.34 28.26
CA ALA A 190 2.86 -1.32 28.01
C ALA A 190 1.99 -0.95 26.81
N VAL A 191 1.65 0.34 26.64
CA VAL A 191 0.90 0.81 25.45
C VAL A 191 1.72 0.64 24.18
N VAL A 192 3.02 0.96 24.23
CA VAL A 192 3.92 0.79 23.08
C VAL A 192 4.07 -0.69 22.74
N GLU A 193 4.23 -1.56 23.72
CA GLU A 193 4.29 -3.01 23.51
C GLU A 193 2.99 -3.53 22.89
N ALA A 194 1.83 -3.16 23.43
CA ALA A 194 0.54 -3.56 22.89
C ALA A 194 0.35 -3.16 21.42
N MET A 195 0.93 -2.04 20.97
CA MET A 195 0.78 -1.55 19.59
C MET A 195 1.89 -1.99 18.63
N CYS A 196 3.10 -2.25 19.13
CA CYS A 196 4.31 -2.38 18.32
C CYS A 196 5.15 -3.62 18.65
N ILE A 197 4.63 -4.56 19.44
CA ILE A 197 5.26 -5.87 19.63
C ILE A 197 5.30 -6.64 18.31
N PHE A 198 6.39 -7.33 18.03
CA PHE A 198 6.62 -8.05 16.78
C PHE A 198 7.15 -9.46 17.08
N PRO A 199 6.72 -10.48 16.31
CA PRO A 199 7.01 -11.85 16.68
C PRO A 199 8.51 -12.14 16.54
N ALA A 200 9.09 -12.78 17.55
CA ALA A 200 10.45 -13.33 17.50
C ALA A 200 10.58 -14.35 16.37
N SER A 201 9.48 -15.06 16.12
CA SER A 201 9.36 -16.05 15.05
C SER A 201 9.31 -15.44 13.66
N SER A 202 9.20 -14.11 13.48
CA SER A 202 9.28 -13.47 12.16
C SER A 202 10.66 -13.69 11.49
N ALA A 203 10.75 -13.52 10.17
CA ALA A 203 12.03 -13.58 9.46
C ALA A 203 13.06 -12.60 10.05
N TYR A 204 12.63 -11.36 10.33
CA TYR A 204 13.47 -10.36 10.98
C TYR A 204 13.86 -10.78 12.41
N GLY A 205 12.92 -11.28 13.21
CA GLY A 205 13.18 -11.76 14.57
C GLY A 205 14.24 -12.87 14.60
N ARG A 206 14.10 -13.88 13.73
CA ARG A 206 15.08 -14.97 13.58
C ARG A 206 16.44 -14.47 13.11
N ALA A 207 16.47 -13.59 12.11
CA ALA A 207 17.72 -13.01 11.59
C ALA A 207 18.49 -12.21 12.66
N HIS A 208 17.78 -11.65 13.64
CA HIS A 208 18.38 -10.90 14.76
C HIS A 208 18.47 -11.71 16.06
N GLY A 209 18.34 -13.03 16.00
CA GLY A 209 18.51 -13.92 17.14
C GLY A 209 17.50 -13.70 18.27
N ARG A 210 16.32 -13.14 17.97
CA ARG A 210 15.27 -12.86 18.95
C ARG A 210 14.65 -14.18 19.41
N LYS A 211 14.65 -14.40 20.72
CA LYS A 211 14.09 -15.60 21.37
C LYS A 211 12.70 -15.37 21.96
N LYS A 212 12.29 -14.10 22.07
CA LYS A 212 11.00 -13.64 22.58
C LYS A 212 10.53 -12.49 21.71
N ASP A 213 9.22 -12.34 21.64
CA ASP A 213 8.60 -11.22 20.94
C ASP A 213 9.14 -9.91 21.52
N PHE A 214 9.25 -8.90 20.67
CA PHE A 214 10.00 -7.70 20.97
C PHE A 214 9.39 -6.50 20.27
N VAL A 215 9.55 -5.31 20.83
CA VAL A 215 9.03 -4.10 20.20
C VAL A 215 9.84 -3.80 18.93
N HIS A 216 9.12 -3.71 17.81
CA HIS A 216 9.66 -3.33 16.51
C HIS A 216 8.60 -2.54 15.74
N GLY A 217 8.49 -1.23 16.01
CA GLY A 217 7.40 -0.44 15.46
C GLY A 217 7.51 -0.14 13.96
N LYS A 218 8.71 -0.24 13.36
CA LYS A 218 8.97 0.14 11.96
C LYS A 218 8.19 -0.66 10.91
N VAL A 219 7.62 -1.80 11.29
CA VAL A 219 6.79 -2.62 10.39
C VAL A 219 5.32 -2.18 10.37
N TYR A 220 4.87 -1.36 11.32
CA TYR A 220 3.46 -1.00 11.48
C TYR A 220 3.12 0.35 10.86
N LYS A 221 1.84 0.54 10.49
CA LYS A 221 1.28 1.81 10.00
C LYS A 221 1.56 2.95 10.98
N TRP A 222 1.41 2.68 12.27
CA TRP A 222 1.76 3.58 13.36
C TRP A 222 2.87 2.98 14.21
N ASN A 223 3.99 3.67 14.27
CA ASN A 223 5.17 3.26 15.04
C ASN A 223 5.28 4.12 16.30
N LEU A 224 5.15 3.48 17.46
CA LEU A 224 5.29 4.11 18.78
C LEU A 224 6.61 3.72 19.47
N SER A 225 7.45 2.90 18.83
CA SER A 225 8.63 2.28 19.47
C SER A 225 9.68 3.29 19.93
N ARG A 226 9.75 4.45 19.28
CA ARG A 226 10.64 5.56 19.68
C ARG A 226 10.29 6.15 21.05
N LEU A 227 9.08 5.90 21.57
CA LEU A 227 8.70 6.34 22.91
C LEU A 227 9.36 5.51 24.02
N LEU A 228 10.06 4.41 23.73
CA LEU A 228 10.83 3.65 24.72
C LEU A 228 12.28 4.13 24.86
N GLY A 229 12.73 5.03 23.98
CA GLY A 229 14.09 5.58 24.02
C GLY A 229 14.30 6.54 25.19
N ASN A 230 15.54 6.66 25.64
CA ASN A 230 15.98 7.67 26.61
C ASN A 230 16.51 8.95 25.92
N ASP A 231 16.39 9.04 24.60
CA ASP A 231 16.89 10.16 23.80
C ASP A 231 15.83 11.27 23.61
N HIS A 232 16.26 12.43 23.12
CA HIS A 232 15.39 13.58 22.87
C HIS A 232 14.50 13.42 21.61
N GLY A 233 14.50 12.25 20.95
CA GLY A 233 13.83 11.96 19.69
C GLY A 233 12.51 11.18 19.81
N ARG A 234 11.86 11.23 20.97
CA ARG A 234 10.66 10.44 21.29
C ARG A 234 9.45 10.97 20.52
N THR A 235 9.06 10.22 19.49
CA THR A 235 7.96 10.55 18.59
C THR A 235 7.05 9.35 18.40
N ILE A 236 5.79 9.62 18.09
CA ILE A 236 4.96 8.69 17.34
C ILE A 236 5.20 8.95 15.85
N GLU A 237 5.06 7.93 15.03
CA GLU A 237 5.37 8.03 13.61
C GLU A 237 4.26 7.36 12.78
N PHE A 238 3.65 8.13 11.87
CA PHE A 238 2.70 7.62 10.89
C PHE A 238 3.44 7.31 9.58
N ARG A 239 3.47 6.02 9.22
CA ARG A 239 4.28 5.46 8.14
C ARG A 239 3.46 5.05 6.93
N GLN A 240 2.13 5.00 7.05
CA GLN A 240 1.24 4.57 5.97
C GLN A 240 1.23 5.48 4.72
N PRO A 241 1.42 6.80 4.78
CA PRO A 241 1.32 7.64 3.59
C PRO A 241 2.22 7.20 2.43
N SER A 242 1.70 7.29 1.21
CA SER A 242 2.50 7.12 -0.01
C SER A 242 3.57 8.22 -0.16
N GLY A 243 4.53 8.00 -1.05
CA GLY A 243 5.52 9.01 -1.41
C GLY A 243 4.87 10.27 -1.95
N SER A 244 5.12 11.41 -1.31
CA SER A 244 4.58 12.69 -1.77
C SER A 244 5.24 13.10 -3.09
N THR A 245 4.43 13.41 -4.09
CA THR A 245 4.93 13.84 -5.42
C THR A 245 4.88 15.36 -5.59
N SER A 246 4.14 16.03 -4.72
CA SER A 246 3.90 17.47 -4.68
C SER A 246 3.95 18.02 -3.25
N ALA A 247 3.97 19.35 -3.13
CA ALA A 247 3.92 20.00 -1.82
C ALA A 247 2.55 19.79 -1.16
N GLU A 248 1.49 19.81 -1.96
CA GLU A 248 0.11 19.59 -1.53
C GLU A 248 -0.07 18.21 -0.88
N ASP A 249 0.52 17.16 -1.46
CA ASP A 249 0.50 15.81 -0.88
C ASP A 249 1.15 15.80 0.52
N ALA A 250 2.37 16.33 0.63
CA ALA A 250 3.12 16.36 1.87
C ALA A 250 2.41 17.17 2.96
N ILE A 251 1.86 18.33 2.58
CA ILE A 251 1.10 19.20 3.48
C ILE A 251 -0.18 18.50 3.95
N ALA A 252 -0.90 17.84 3.05
CA ALA A 252 -2.12 17.10 3.40
C ALA A 252 -1.83 15.99 4.42
N TRP A 253 -0.74 15.24 4.25
CA TRP A 253 -0.34 14.21 5.21
C TRP A 253 0.02 14.79 6.58
N VAL A 254 0.82 15.86 6.63
CA VAL A 254 1.15 16.54 7.89
C VAL A 254 -0.11 17.02 8.61
N LEU A 255 -1.03 17.68 7.91
CA LEU A 255 -2.27 18.20 8.49
C LEU A 255 -3.18 17.08 8.98
N LEU A 256 -3.35 16.01 8.19
CA LEU A 256 -4.14 14.85 8.58
C LEU A 256 -3.60 14.22 9.86
N THR A 257 -2.29 13.92 9.90
CA THR A 257 -1.66 13.26 11.05
C THR A 257 -1.72 14.13 12.30
N THR A 258 -1.32 15.40 12.21
CA THR A 258 -1.29 16.28 13.38
C THR A 258 -2.69 16.56 13.92
N THR A 259 -3.69 16.74 13.05
CA THR A 259 -5.09 16.93 13.45
C THR A 259 -5.67 15.67 14.08
N PHE A 260 -5.39 14.49 13.51
CA PHE A 260 -5.83 13.21 14.05
C PHE A 260 -5.26 12.97 15.45
N VAL A 261 -3.96 13.21 15.64
CA VAL A 261 -3.30 13.09 16.94
C VAL A 261 -3.86 14.10 17.95
N ALA A 262 -4.07 15.35 17.52
CA ALA A 262 -4.68 16.38 18.37
C ALA A 262 -6.08 15.99 18.83
N GLY A 263 -6.92 15.51 17.91
CA GLY A 263 -8.27 15.05 18.20
C GLY A 263 -8.27 13.88 19.19
N ALA A 264 -7.47 12.85 18.93
CA ALA A 264 -7.44 11.65 19.76
C ALA A 264 -6.84 11.88 21.16
N THR A 265 -5.91 12.82 21.31
CA THR A 265 -5.20 13.06 22.59
C THR A 265 -5.73 14.27 23.40
N GLY A 266 -6.64 15.06 22.82
CA GLY A 266 -7.18 16.29 23.40
C GLY A 266 -8.31 16.13 24.43
N GLY A 267 -8.63 14.90 24.85
CA GLY A 267 -9.59 14.63 25.94
C GLY A 267 -11.07 14.61 25.56
N GLY A 268 -11.42 14.69 24.28
CA GLY A 268 -12.77 14.38 23.80
C GLY A 268 -12.96 12.88 23.67
N ASN A 269 -14.11 12.34 24.11
CA ASN A 269 -14.48 10.96 23.83
C ASN A 269 -14.79 10.84 22.32
N CYS A 270 -13.75 10.62 21.51
CA CYS A 270 -13.82 10.56 20.05
C CYS A 270 -14.45 9.25 19.56
N ILE A 271 -14.59 8.29 20.47
CA ILE A 271 -15.25 7.01 20.30
C ILE A 271 -16.65 7.22 20.86
N GLY A 272 -17.63 7.52 20.00
CA GLY A 272 -19.03 7.54 20.41
C GLY A 272 -19.42 6.19 21.02
N ALA A 273 -20.38 6.17 21.95
CA ALA A 273 -20.88 4.92 22.54
C ALA A 273 -21.21 3.92 21.42
N LEU A 274 -20.49 2.79 21.40
CA LEU A 274 -20.84 1.64 20.58
C LEU A 274 -22.12 1.06 21.20
N GLU A 275 -23.29 1.38 20.64
CA GLU A 275 -24.52 0.69 21.05
C GLU A 275 -24.45 -0.75 20.54
N SER A 276 -24.56 -1.69 21.48
CA SER A 276 -24.54 -3.13 21.27
C SER A 276 -25.66 -3.56 20.32
N GLY A 277 -25.30 -3.83 19.06
CA GLY A 277 -26.19 -4.43 18.08
C GLY A 277 -25.88 -5.91 17.91
N GLY A 278 -26.69 -6.77 18.55
CA GLY A 278 -27.07 -8.14 18.16
C GLY A 278 -25.96 -9.18 17.94
N ASP A 279 -26.01 -10.26 18.73
CA ASP A 279 -25.27 -11.51 18.55
C ASP A 279 -25.41 -12.07 17.12
N ASP A 280 -24.39 -11.87 16.28
CA ASP A 280 -24.19 -12.66 15.06
C ASP A 280 -22.70 -13.05 14.96
N HIS A 281 -22.42 -14.33 15.21
CA HIS A 281 -21.12 -14.97 15.00
C HIS A 281 -20.70 -14.85 13.52
N MET A 282 -19.87 -13.85 13.17
CA MET A 282 -19.22 -13.74 11.85
C MET A 282 -17.69 -13.79 11.96
N ASP A 283 -17.08 -14.60 11.08
CA ASP A 283 -15.62 -14.78 10.95
C ASP A 283 -14.97 -13.52 10.34
N TRP A 284 -14.41 -12.66 11.20
CA TRP A 284 -13.86 -11.33 10.88
C TRP A 284 -12.57 -11.35 10.05
N ARG A 285 -11.96 -12.52 9.83
CA ARG A 285 -10.61 -12.67 9.24
C ARG A 285 -10.54 -12.49 7.72
N ARG A 286 -11.67 -12.32 7.03
CA ARG A 286 -11.70 -12.36 5.54
C ARG A 286 -12.42 -11.21 4.83
N ASN A 287 -12.95 -10.22 5.55
CA ASN A 287 -13.75 -9.17 4.90
C ASN A 287 -13.23 -7.76 5.20
N SER A 288 -12.75 -7.08 4.15
CA SER A 288 -12.62 -5.62 4.09
C SER A 288 -13.97 -4.91 3.94
N GLN A 289 -15.09 -5.66 3.95
CA GLN A 289 -16.43 -5.11 4.02
C GLN A 289 -16.96 -5.17 5.46
N LEU A 290 -17.30 -3.98 5.96
CA LEU A 290 -17.90 -3.71 7.27
C LEU A 290 -19.14 -4.59 7.54
N PRO A 291 -19.25 -5.27 8.70
CA PRO A 291 -20.55 -5.61 9.27
C PRO A 291 -21.06 -4.53 10.24
N TYR A 292 -20.28 -3.48 10.51
CA TYR A 292 -20.80 -2.29 11.17
C TYR A 292 -21.40 -1.38 10.10
N THR A 293 -22.72 -1.24 10.11
CA THR A 293 -23.31 0.01 9.64
C THR A 293 -22.80 1.10 10.57
N VAL A 294 -21.61 1.64 10.28
CA VAL A 294 -21.21 2.95 10.79
C VAL A 294 -22.30 3.88 10.31
N ASN A 295 -23.20 4.23 11.23
CA ASN A 295 -24.32 5.09 10.94
C ASN A 295 -23.78 6.30 10.15
N PRO A 296 -24.31 6.62 8.96
CA PRO A 296 -23.84 7.77 8.20
C PRO A 296 -23.91 9.07 9.01
N VAL A 297 -24.68 9.10 10.11
CA VAL A 297 -24.71 10.17 11.12
C VAL A 297 -23.43 10.19 11.98
N SER A 298 -22.83 9.06 12.36
CA SER A 298 -21.58 9.00 13.17
C SER A 298 -20.33 9.32 12.35
N VAL A 299 -20.27 8.89 11.09
CA VAL A 299 -19.20 9.30 10.14
C VAL A 299 -19.36 10.77 9.78
N LYS A 300 -20.59 11.24 9.51
CA LYS A 300 -20.87 12.68 9.37
C LYS A 300 -20.58 13.45 10.65
N MET A 301 -20.84 12.95 11.86
CA MET A 301 -20.56 13.65 13.12
C MET A 301 -19.07 13.68 13.45
N CYS A 302 -18.30 12.66 13.08
CA CYS A 302 -16.84 12.67 13.31
C CYS A 302 -16.13 13.51 12.24
N LEU A 303 -16.51 13.41 10.97
CA LEU A 303 -16.11 14.39 9.95
C LEU A 303 -16.63 15.79 10.27
N LEU A 304 -17.86 15.99 10.77
CA LEU A 304 -18.35 17.30 11.24
C LEU A 304 -17.64 17.76 12.51
N LYS A 305 -17.12 16.89 13.38
CA LYS A 305 -16.36 17.30 14.57
C LYS A 305 -14.91 17.60 14.24
N LEU A 306 -14.25 16.78 13.41
CA LEU A 306 -12.95 17.06 12.79
C LEU A 306 -13.02 18.33 11.92
N LEU A 307 -14.11 18.51 11.17
CA LEU A 307 -14.40 19.75 10.45
C LEU A 307 -14.80 20.87 11.41
N ALA A 308 -15.57 20.69 12.49
CA ALA A 308 -16.00 21.77 13.39
C ALA A 308 -14.90 22.30 14.31
N THR A 309 -13.87 21.50 14.63
CA THR A 309 -12.64 22.01 15.26
C THR A 309 -11.63 22.57 14.24
N GLY A 310 -11.77 22.24 12.95
CA GLY A 310 -10.99 22.82 11.85
C GLY A 310 -11.63 24.06 11.17
N PHE A 311 -12.95 24.25 11.30
CA PHE A 311 -13.71 25.27 10.57
C PHE A 311 -13.63 26.67 11.18
N LEU A 312 -12.94 26.84 12.30
CA LEU A 312 -12.65 28.19 12.82
C LEU A 312 -11.32 28.77 12.32
N LEU A 313 -10.54 28.04 11.49
CA LEU A 313 -9.24 28.51 10.99
C LEU A 313 -9.05 28.49 9.46
N VAL A 314 -10.07 28.13 8.67
CA VAL A 314 -9.99 28.20 7.21
C VAL A 314 -11.28 28.79 6.62
N ALA A 315 -11.57 30.03 6.98
CA ALA A 315 -12.40 30.86 6.12
C ALA A 315 -11.47 31.55 5.10
N THR A 316 -11.79 31.37 3.81
CA THR A 316 -11.18 31.94 2.60
C THR A 316 -9.92 31.26 2.04
N VAL A 317 -10.04 30.01 1.58
CA VAL A 317 -9.36 29.58 0.34
C VAL A 317 -10.38 28.83 -0.52
N THR A 318 -11.06 29.53 -1.41
CA THR A 318 -11.70 28.87 -2.56
C THR A 318 -10.61 28.54 -3.57
N ALA A 319 -9.86 27.46 -3.33
CA ALA A 319 -9.04 26.85 -4.37
C ALA A 319 -10.01 26.09 -5.29
N GLN A 320 -10.35 26.73 -6.41
CA GLN A 320 -11.11 26.11 -7.48
C GLN A 320 -10.23 24.99 -8.06
N SER A 321 -10.45 23.75 -7.61
CA SER A 321 -9.74 22.57 -8.12
C SER A 321 -9.99 22.45 -9.62
N THR A 322 -8.94 22.54 -10.42
CA THR A 322 -9.03 22.31 -11.86
C THR A 322 -9.24 20.82 -12.14
N VAL A 323 -10.21 20.48 -13.00
CA VAL A 323 -10.52 19.12 -13.42
C VAL A 323 -9.36 18.54 -14.23
N PRO A 324 -8.84 17.35 -13.88
CA PRO A 324 -7.71 16.74 -14.57
C PRO A 324 -8.02 16.47 -16.05
N ALA A 325 -6.96 16.22 -16.83
CA ALA A 325 -7.09 15.76 -18.21
C ALA A 325 -8.05 14.58 -18.31
N TRP A 326 -8.98 14.63 -19.25
CA TRP A 326 -10.02 13.62 -19.48
C TRP A 326 -11.06 13.47 -18.33
N GLY A 327 -11.01 14.32 -17.30
CA GLY A 327 -12.01 14.34 -16.23
C GLY A 327 -13.33 14.98 -16.69
N GLN A 328 -14.43 14.64 -16.00
CA GLN A 328 -15.73 15.27 -16.24
C GLN A 328 -15.71 16.72 -15.74
N CYS A 329 -16.08 17.66 -16.61
CA CYS A 329 -16.06 19.09 -16.35
C CYS A 329 -17.42 19.77 -16.57
N GLY A 330 -18.47 18.98 -16.82
CA GLY A 330 -19.82 19.48 -17.07
C GLY A 330 -20.82 18.37 -17.38
N GLY A 331 -22.07 18.76 -17.60
CA GLY A 331 -23.20 17.85 -17.81
C GLY A 331 -24.39 18.18 -16.91
N ASN A 332 -25.59 17.80 -17.32
CA ASN A 332 -26.80 17.96 -16.52
C ASN A 332 -26.64 17.28 -15.15
N ASN A 333 -26.89 18.05 -14.09
CA ASN A 333 -26.72 17.67 -12.68
C ASN A 333 -25.27 17.48 -12.20
N TRP A 334 -24.25 17.87 -12.99
CA TRP A 334 -22.86 17.90 -12.54
C TRP A 334 -22.63 19.03 -11.52
N THR A 335 -22.10 18.69 -10.33
CA THR A 335 -21.79 19.64 -9.25
C THR A 335 -20.29 19.75 -8.96
N GLY A 336 -19.45 19.04 -9.72
CA GLY A 336 -18.00 19.05 -9.59
C GLY A 336 -17.33 20.22 -10.33
N GLY A 337 -16.00 20.16 -10.44
CA GLY A 337 -15.21 21.21 -11.10
C GLY A 337 -15.65 21.46 -12.56
N THR A 338 -15.58 22.72 -12.99
CA THR A 338 -15.95 23.14 -14.36
C THR A 338 -14.79 23.69 -15.17
N THR A 339 -13.63 23.88 -14.54
CA THR A 339 -12.42 24.44 -15.14
C THR A 339 -11.40 23.34 -15.32
N CYS A 340 -10.96 23.07 -16.54
CA CYS A 340 -9.95 22.06 -16.81
C CYS A 340 -8.54 22.52 -16.43
N VAL A 341 -7.63 21.56 -16.17
CA VAL A 341 -6.19 21.81 -16.06
C VAL A 341 -5.64 22.52 -17.30
N SER A 342 -4.57 23.30 -17.12
CA SER A 342 -3.94 24.05 -18.21
C SER A 342 -3.63 23.16 -19.42
N GLY A 343 -3.94 23.64 -20.63
CA GLY A 343 -3.79 22.89 -21.89
C GLY A 343 -5.01 22.03 -22.27
N TYR A 344 -6.05 21.98 -21.43
CA TYR A 344 -7.29 21.26 -21.69
C TYR A 344 -8.50 22.20 -21.67
N THR A 345 -9.50 21.91 -22.50
CA THR A 345 -10.76 22.66 -22.60
C THR A 345 -11.93 21.73 -22.32
N CYS A 346 -12.92 22.21 -21.56
CA CYS A 346 -14.11 21.43 -21.28
C CYS A 346 -14.98 21.32 -22.53
N SER A 347 -15.07 20.11 -23.10
CA SER A 347 -15.84 19.85 -24.31
C SER A 347 -17.06 19.01 -23.98
N VAL A 348 -18.24 19.44 -24.45
CA VAL A 348 -19.49 18.72 -24.22
C VAL A 348 -19.50 17.46 -25.10
N LEU A 349 -19.54 16.28 -24.49
CA LEU A 349 -19.69 15.02 -25.22
C LEU A 349 -21.16 14.65 -25.38
N ASN A 350 -21.97 14.89 -24.35
CA ASN A 350 -23.42 14.73 -24.38
C ASN A 350 -24.08 15.58 -23.27
N PRO A 351 -25.43 15.69 -23.23
CA PRO A 351 -26.12 16.55 -22.28
C PRO A 351 -25.84 16.25 -20.80
N TYR A 352 -25.40 15.04 -20.45
CA TYR A 352 -25.09 14.62 -19.08
C TYR A 352 -23.59 14.57 -18.79
N TYR A 353 -22.74 14.79 -19.79
CA TYR A 353 -21.30 14.57 -19.67
C TYR A 353 -20.48 15.48 -20.59
N SER A 354 -19.65 16.33 -20.00
CA SER A 354 -18.61 17.13 -20.66
C SER A 354 -17.25 16.73 -20.11
N GLN A 355 -16.23 16.67 -20.97
CA GLN A 355 -14.91 16.15 -20.62
C GLN A 355 -13.79 17.14 -20.94
N CYS A 356 -12.78 17.22 -20.09
CA CYS A 356 -11.57 17.99 -20.35
C CYS A 356 -10.74 17.30 -21.43
N ILE A 357 -10.66 17.91 -22.62
CA ILE A 357 -9.86 17.39 -23.74
C ILE A 357 -8.79 18.40 -24.16
N PRO A 358 -7.65 17.98 -24.76
CA PRO A 358 -6.56 18.90 -25.11
C PRO A 358 -7.04 20.04 -26.02
N GLY A 359 -6.74 21.29 -25.64
CA GLY A 359 -7.08 22.47 -26.42
C GLY A 359 -6.00 22.79 -27.44
N SER A 360 -6.35 22.78 -28.73
CA SER A 360 -5.53 23.39 -29.78
C SER A 360 -5.90 24.88 -29.91
N SER A 361 -4.97 25.78 -29.63
CA SER A 361 -5.12 27.22 -29.89
C SER A 361 -4.41 27.59 -31.21
N ALA A 362 -4.90 28.38 -32.19
CA ALA A 362 -6.15 29.09 -32.58
C ALA A 362 -5.92 29.57 -34.07
N PRO A 363 -6.82 30.20 -34.90
CA PRO A 363 -7.73 31.32 -34.58
C PRO A 363 -9.15 31.28 -35.24
N THR A 364 -9.92 32.32 -34.93
CA THR A 364 -11.22 32.82 -35.45
C THR A 364 -11.57 32.50 -36.92
N THR A 365 -12.82 32.07 -37.18
CA THR A 365 -13.76 32.70 -38.14
C THR A 365 -15.19 32.11 -38.07
N THR A 366 -16.15 33.01 -38.25
CA THR A 366 -17.59 32.93 -38.50
C THR A 366 -18.16 31.76 -39.34
N SER A 367 -19.37 31.31 -38.96
CA SER A 367 -20.59 31.24 -39.81
C SER A 367 -21.38 29.90 -39.77
N SER A 368 -22.56 29.98 -39.16
CA SER A 368 -23.90 29.54 -39.63
C SER A 368 -24.21 28.10 -40.10
N ARG A 369 -25.30 27.55 -39.49
CA ARG A 369 -26.38 26.70 -40.08
C ARG A 369 -25.97 25.26 -40.47
N VAL A 370 -26.75 24.17 -40.40
CA VAL A 370 -28.19 23.84 -40.32
C VAL A 370 -28.28 22.49 -39.57
N SER A 371 -29.30 22.29 -38.72
CA SER A 371 -29.67 20.99 -38.16
C SER A 371 -30.80 20.37 -39.00
N THR A 372 -30.62 19.13 -39.46
CA THR A 372 -31.69 18.28 -40.00
C THR A 372 -32.03 17.16 -39.03
N THR A 373 -33.31 17.11 -38.68
CA THR A 373 -34.11 16.06 -38.06
C THR A 373 -33.92 14.67 -38.67
N ALA A 374 -33.92 13.63 -37.83
CA ALA A 374 -34.87 12.51 -37.96
C ALA A 374 -34.85 11.59 -36.71
N SER A 375 -36.04 11.45 -36.16
CA SER A 375 -36.53 10.54 -35.13
C SER A 375 -36.73 9.11 -35.63
N VAL A 376 -36.51 8.09 -34.78
CA VAL A 376 -37.28 6.83 -34.82
C VAL A 376 -37.58 6.35 -33.40
N THR A 377 -38.84 5.97 -33.23
CA THR A 377 -39.59 5.63 -32.03
C THR A 377 -39.62 4.11 -31.80
N GLY A 378 -39.83 3.71 -30.54
CA GLY A 378 -40.36 2.40 -30.14
C GLY A 378 -39.53 1.79 -29.00
N GLY A 379 -40.04 1.43 -27.83
CA GLY A 379 -41.40 1.22 -27.37
C GLY A 379 -41.38 0.09 -26.34
N SER A 380 -41.50 0.45 -25.05
CA SER A 380 -42.05 -0.28 -23.89
C SER A 380 -41.89 -1.82 -23.77
N THR A 381 -41.35 -2.31 -22.65
CA THR A 381 -42.18 -2.91 -21.57
C THR A 381 -41.37 -3.28 -20.32
N ARG A 382 -42.07 -3.21 -19.18
CA ARG A 382 -41.62 -3.31 -17.79
C ARG A 382 -42.13 -4.62 -17.20
N THR A 383 -41.28 -5.44 -16.55
CA THR A 383 -41.75 -6.22 -15.39
C THR A 383 -40.65 -6.63 -14.42
N THR A 384 -40.99 -6.43 -13.15
CA THR A 384 -40.34 -6.82 -11.89
C THR A 384 -40.54 -8.31 -11.56
N SER A 385 -39.54 -8.98 -10.98
CA SER A 385 -39.78 -9.98 -9.93
C SER A 385 -38.50 -10.40 -9.18
N ARG A 386 -38.64 -10.41 -7.85
CA ARG A 386 -37.75 -10.89 -6.80
C ARG A 386 -37.91 -12.41 -6.62
N ALA A 387 -36.82 -13.16 -6.38
CA ALA A 387 -36.69 -14.22 -5.35
C ALA A 387 -35.52 -15.19 -5.57
N THR A 388 -34.75 -15.39 -4.49
CA THR A 388 -34.27 -16.66 -3.91
C THR A 388 -33.44 -17.63 -4.76
N THR A 389 -32.21 -17.93 -4.32
CA THR A 389 -31.38 -19.02 -4.86
C THR A 389 -31.07 -20.04 -3.78
N THR A 390 -31.63 -21.24 -3.97
CA THR A 390 -31.34 -22.48 -3.25
C THR A 390 -30.13 -23.17 -3.88
N PHE A 391 -29.33 -23.86 -3.07
CA PHE A 391 -28.16 -24.64 -3.48
C PHE A 391 -28.55 -25.77 -4.46
N VAL A 392 -27.87 -25.84 -5.61
CA VAL A 392 -27.93 -26.98 -6.53
C VAL A 392 -26.51 -27.39 -6.90
N THR A 393 -26.16 -28.61 -6.51
CA THR A 393 -25.00 -29.37 -6.98
C THR A 393 -25.14 -29.64 -8.48
N VAL A 394 -24.15 -29.24 -9.28
CA VAL A 394 -24.09 -29.59 -10.70
C VAL A 394 -22.81 -30.38 -10.97
N THR A 395 -23.01 -31.65 -11.34
CA THR A 395 -22.01 -32.51 -11.97
C THR A 395 -22.06 -32.26 -13.48
N THR A 396 -20.93 -31.93 -14.12
CA THR A 396 -20.83 -32.00 -15.59
C THR A 396 -19.52 -32.62 -16.06
N THR A 397 -19.70 -33.35 -17.16
CA THR A 397 -18.85 -34.27 -17.90
C THR A 397 -17.75 -33.62 -18.72
N ALA A 398 -16.64 -34.35 -18.88
CA ALA A 398 -15.55 -34.05 -19.82
C ALA A 398 -15.89 -34.48 -21.27
N ALA A 399 -15.45 -33.68 -22.24
CA ALA A 399 -15.10 -34.10 -23.61
C ALA A 399 -14.23 -33.03 -24.29
N GLY A 400 -13.21 -33.47 -25.04
CA GLY A 400 -12.07 -32.68 -25.50
C GLY A 400 -12.12 -32.13 -26.93
N GLY A 401 -11.03 -31.46 -27.31
CA GLY A 401 -10.65 -31.17 -28.71
C GLY A 401 -10.40 -29.69 -29.04
N GLY A 402 -9.24 -29.14 -28.66
CA GLY A 402 -8.78 -27.79 -29.05
C GLY A 402 -8.13 -27.05 -27.88
N GLY A 403 -6.81 -27.23 -27.72
CA GLY A 403 -6.03 -26.91 -26.52
C GLY A 403 -6.05 -25.44 -26.08
N SER A 404 -7.06 -25.08 -25.31
CA SER A 404 -7.09 -23.88 -24.48
C SER A 404 -7.25 -24.30 -23.02
N VAL A 405 -6.49 -23.69 -22.11
CA VAL A 405 -6.70 -23.88 -20.67
C VAL A 405 -8.09 -23.35 -20.34
N PRO A 406 -8.90 -24.04 -19.53
CA PRO A 406 -10.18 -23.52 -19.09
C PRO A 406 -9.98 -22.13 -18.46
N THR A 407 -10.73 -21.13 -18.94
CA THR A 407 -10.70 -19.76 -18.39
C THR A 407 -11.50 -19.63 -17.09
N THR A 408 -12.32 -20.63 -16.79
CA THR A 408 -13.04 -20.77 -15.52
C THR A 408 -12.38 -21.85 -14.66
N LEU A 409 -12.28 -21.59 -13.36
CA LEU A 409 -11.65 -22.50 -12.41
C LEU A 409 -12.38 -23.85 -12.37
N VAL A 410 -11.63 -24.93 -12.58
CA VAL A 410 -12.15 -26.29 -12.46
C VAL A 410 -12.21 -26.69 -10.99
N SER A 411 -13.31 -27.31 -10.56
CA SER A 411 -13.47 -27.77 -9.18
C SER A 411 -12.29 -28.63 -8.73
N GLY A 412 -11.72 -28.32 -7.55
CA GLY A 412 -10.55 -29.00 -7.01
C GLY A 412 -9.20 -28.52 -7.55
N TRP A 413 -9.18 -27.51 -8.41
CA TRP A 413 -7.98 -26.82 -8.89
C TRP A 413 -7.93 -25.38 -8.37
N TYR A 414 -6.77 -24.76 -8.48
CA TYR A 414 -6.51 -23.39 -8.04
C TYR A 414 -5.72 -22.62 -9.10
N TRP A 415 -6.02 -21.34 -9.26
CA TRP A 415 -5.01 -20.43 -9.80
C TRP A 415 -3.88 -20.31 -8.76
N ILE A 416 -2.65 -20.04 -9.19
CA ILE A 416 -1.57 -19.69 -8.25
C ILE A 416 -1.03 -18.32 -8.64
N ARG A 417 -1.04 -17.36 -7.71
CA ARG A 417 -0.64 -15.98 -7.96
C ARG A 417 0.32 -15.44 -6.91
N ALA A 418 1.16 -14.49 -7.30
CA ALA A 418 1.97 -13.74 -6.36
C ALA A 418 1.12 -12.74 -5.57
N VAL A 419 1.42 -12.62 -4.28
CA VAL A 419 0.76 -11.71 -3.34
C VAL A 419 1.68 -10.57 -2.87
N ALA A 420 2.85 -10.42 -3.52
CA ALA A 420 3.79 -9.36 -3.21
C ALA A 420 4.26 -8.63 -4.48
N SER A 421 4.48 -7.31 -4.37
CA SER A 421 5.10 -6.52 -5.44
C SER A 421 6.51 -7.03 -5.77
N PRO A 422 6.99 -6.86 -7.02
CA PRO A 422 6.33 -6.22 -8.16
C PRO A 422 5.35 -7.15 -8.91
N ASN A 423 5.24 -8.42 -8.53
CA ASN A 423 4.47 -9.43 -9.26
C ASN A 423 3.07 -9.64 -8.68
N PHE A 424 2.57 -8.69 -7.89
CA PHE A 424 1.24 -8.78 -7.29
C PHE A 424 0.21 -9.05 -8.39
N HIS A 425 -0.62 -10.08 -8.20
CA HIS A 425 -1.60 -10.55 -9.19
C HIS A 425 -1.03 -11.04 -10.53
N SER A 426 0.27 -11.40 -10.56
CA SER A 426 0.83 -12.22 -11.64
C SER A 426 0.67 -13.71 -11.31
N TYR A 427 0.30 -14.51 -12.30
CA TYR A 427 -0.14 -15.89 -12.18
C TYR A 427 0.90 -16.87 -12.73
N LEU A 428 1.07 -17.98 -12.01
CA LEU A 428 1.93 -19.08 -12.39
C LEU A 428 1.45 -19.72 -13.70
N GLN A 429 2.38 -19.91 -14.63
CA GLN A 429 2.05 -20.43 -15.95
C GLN A 429 3.27 -21.00 -16.67
N ALA A 430 3.00 -21.90 -17.61
CA ALA A 430 3.95 -22.34 -18.63
C ALA A 430 3.92 -21.37 -19.83
N LYS A 431 5.02 -21.30 -20.59
CA LYS A 431 5.09 -20.54 -21.84
C LYS A 431 5.78 -21.35 -22.94
N PRO A 432 5.05 -21.78 -23.99
CA PRO A 432 3.58 -21.74 -24.17
C PRO A 432 2.79 -22.51 -23.11
N THR A 433 1.52 -22.12 -22.86
CA THR A 433 0.73 -22.54 -21.68
C THR A 433 0.50 -24.04 -21.53
N LEU A 434 0.52 -24.82 -22.63
CA LEU A 434 0.22 -26.26 -22.60
C LEU A 434 1.45 -27.15 -22.84
N THR A 435 2.65 -26.57 -22.85
CA THR A 435 3.88 -27.29 -23.22
C THR A 435 4.94 -27.22 -22.14
N PRO A 436 5.81 -28.24 -22.00
CA PRO A 436 6.99 -28.17 -21.15
C PRO A 436 7.78 -26.89 -21.42
N SER A 437 8.10 -26.16 -20.36
CA SER A 437 8.77 -24.86 -20.42
C SER A 437 9.24 -24.49 -19.02
N LYS A 438 10.08 -23.45 -18.89
CA LYS A 438 10.33 -22.83 -17.58
C LYS A 438 9.03 -22.33 -16.96
N ALA A 439 9.01 -22.14 -15.64
CA ALA A 439 7.88 -21.56 -14.95
C ALA A 439 7.97 -20.03 -14.91
N TYR A 440 6.83 -19.35 -15.06
CA TYR A 440 6.75 -17.89 -15.08
C TYR A 440 5.61 -17.37 -14.21
N LEU A 441 5.72 -16.14 -13.70
CA LEU A 441 4.58 -15.35 -13.22
C LEU A 441 4.25 -14.24 -14.22
N ASP A 442 3.05 -14.24 -14.80
CA ASP A 442 2.65 -13.23 -15.79
C ASP A 442 1.15 -12.92 -15.71
N SER A 443 0.63 -12.14 -16.66
CA SER A 443 -0.75 -11.68 -16.72
C SER A 443 -1.78 -12.82 -16.56
N PRO A 444 -2.97 -12.52 -16.04
CA PRO A 444 -4.04 -13.51 -15.82
C PRO A 444 -4.54 -14.19 -17.11
N GLY A 445 -4.33 -13.58 -18.28
CA GLY A 445 -4.89 -14.07 -19.54
C GLY A 445 -4.41 -15.46 -19.97
N THR A 446 -3.26 -15.89 -19.46
CA THR A 446 -2.64 -17.20 -19.73
C THR A 446 -2.30 -17.97 -18.46
N ALA A 447 -2.97 -17.64 -17.35
CA ALA A 447 -2.78 -18.29 -16.05
C ALA A 447 -3.02 -19.80 -16.13
N GLY A 448 -2.16 -20.57 -15.46
CA GLY A 448 -2.35 -22.01 -15.28
C GLY A 448 -3.27 -22.33 -14.11
N GLN A 449 -3.93 -23.50 -14.16
CA GLN A 449 -4.66 -24.06 -13.03
C GLN A 449 -3.87 -25.23 -12.44
N PHE A 450 -3.72 -25.25 -11.12
CA PHE A 450 -2.85 -26.16 -10.41
C PHE A 450 -3.54 -26.85 -9.24
N LYS A 451 -3.00 -28.00 -8.85
CA LYS A 451 -3.27 -28.65 -7.58
C LYS A 451 -2.01 -29.29 -7.05
N VAL A 452 -1.96 -29.51 -5.74
CA VAL A 452 -0.94 -30.38 -5.15
C VAL A 452 -1.53 -31.78 -5.00
N ASP A 453 -0.86 -32.78 -5.56
CA ASP A 453 -1.27 -34.18 -5.49
C ASP A 453 -0.04 -35.07 -5.24
N ALA A 454 -0.07 -35.86 -4.16
CA ALA A 454 1.06 -36.69 -3.72
C ALA A 454 2.43 -35.98 -3.74
N GLY A 455 2.48 -34.73 -3.26
CA GLY A 455 3.71 -33.92 -3.21
C GLY A 455 4.14 -33.30 -4.54
N GLN A 456 3.35 -33.44 -5.60
CA GLN A 456 3.60 -32.87 -6.92
C GLN A 456 2.73 -31.64 -7.13
N LEU A 457 3.28 -30.57 -7.69
CA LEU A 457 2.46 -29.48 -8.22
C LEU A 457 2.06 -29.81 -9.67
N VAL A 458 0.79 -30.17 -9.84
CA VAL A 458 0.21 -30.63 -11.10
C VAL A 458 -0.42 -29.45 -11.82
N HIS A 459 -0.10 -29.24 -13.09
CA HIS A 459 -0.65 -28.23 -13.98
C HIS A 459 -1.69 -28.86 -14.92
N LEU A 460 -2.91 -28.31 -14.95
CA LEU A 460 -3.99 -28.75 -15.83
C LEU A 460 -3.73 -28.34 -17.28
N THR A 461 -3.40 -29.32 -18.12
CA THR A 461 -3.15 -29.12 -19.55
C THR A 461 -4.06 -29.96 -20.45
N GLY A 462 -5.18 -30.46 -19.91
CA GLY A 462 -6.12 -31.34 -20.62
C GLY A 462 -5.89 -32.82 -20.29
N SER A 463 -5.69 -33.66 -21.30
CA SER A 463 -5.63 -35.13 -21.14
C SER A 463 -4.38 -35.65 -20.43
N SER A 464 -3.27 -34.89 -20.49
CA SER A 464 -2.01 -35.24 -19.83
C SER A 464 -1.50 -34.01 -19.09
N PRO A 465 -1.39 -34.04 -17.75
CA PRO A 465 -0.91 -32.88 -16.98
C PRO A 465 0.61 -32.67 -17.14
N LEU A 466 1.05 -31.45 -16.86
CA LEU A 466 2.46 -31.16 -16.60
C LEU A 466 2.72 -31.09 -15.08
N TYR A 467 3.96 -31.24 -14.68
CA TYR A 467 4.40 -31.18 -13.29
C TYR A 467 5.49 -30.11 -13.14
N LEU A 468 5.38 -29.25 -12.14
CA LEU A 468 6.47 -28.34 -11.81
C LEU A 468 7.61 -29.14 -11.19
N ASN A 469 8.77 -29.12 -11.83
CA ASN A 469 10.00 -29.73 -11.39
C ASN A 469 10.91 -28.66 -10.79
N VAL A 470 11.75 -29.08 -9.84
CA VAL A 470 12.77 -28.23 -9.20
C VAL A 470 14.15 -28.80 -9.44
N GLU A 471 15.11 -27.93 -9.70
CA GLU A 471 16.52 -28.29 -9.84
C GLU A 471 17.02 -29.03 -8.60
N ASN A 472 17.74 -30.14 -8.82
CA ASN A 472 18.54 -30.81 -7.79
C ASN A 472 19.99 -30.38 -7.94
N PRO A 473 20.47 -29.38 -7.18
CA PRO A 473 21.79 -28.82 -7.43
C PRO A 473 22.89 -29.66 -6.80
N ALA A 474 24.08 -29.60 -7.41
CA ALA A 474 25.29 -30.11 -6.79
C ALA A 474 25.68 -29.28 -5.55
N ASP A 475 25.56 -27.94 -5.62
CA ASP A 475 25.76 -27.04 -4.49
C ASP A 475 24.44 -26.82 -3.73
N LYS A 476 24.33 -27.43 -2.54
CA LYS A 476 23.16 -27.33 -1.66
C LYS A 476 23.03 -25.97 -0.96
N THR A 477 24.00 -25.08 -1.12
CA THR A 477 23.98 -23.72 -0.55
C THR A 477 23.53 -22.65 -1.53
N GLN A 478 23.36 -22.99 -2.81
CA GLN A 478 22.99 -22.01 -3.83
C GLN A 478 21.62 -21.39 -3.53
N ARG A 479 21.50 -20.08 -3.78
CA ARG A 479 20.35 -19.26 -3.37
C ARG A 479 19.09 -19.41 -4.24
N LYS A 480 19.26 -19.88 -5.47
CA LYS A 480 18.25 -19.91 -6.52
C LYS A 480 18.22 -21.31 -7.12
N LEU A 481 17.07 -22.00 -7.06
CA LEU A 481 16.87 -23.27 -7.77
C LEU A 481 15.92 -23.07 -8.94
N GLU A 482 16.30 -23.53 -10.12
CA GLU A 482 15.45 -23.43 -11.31
C GLU A 482 14.16 -24.25 -11.17
N THR A 483 13.08 -23.76 -11.78
CA THR A 483 11.82 -24.49 -11.87
C THR A 483 11.28 -24.52 -13.30
N TRP A 484 10.72 -25.66 -13.70
CA TRP A 484 10.19 -25.87 -15.04
C TRP A 484 9.05 -26.88 -15.05
N PHE A 485 8.13 -26.75 -15.99
CA PHE A 485 7.07 -27.72 -16.25
C PHE A 485 7.57 -28.84 -17.16
N SER A 486 7.28 -30.08 -16.79
CA SER A 486 7.63 -31.29 -17.54
C SER A 486 6.47 -32.29 -17.56
N ALA A 487 6.44 -33.18 -18.55
CA ALA A 487 5.52 -34.33 -18.56
C ALA A 487 5.90 -35.38 -17.50
N SER A 488 7.15 -35.37 -17.03
CA SER A 488 7.64 -36.24 -15.96
C SER A 488 7.43 -35.59 -14.59
N LYS A 489 7.06 -36.43 -13.60
CA LYS A 489 6.91 -36.01 -12.21
C LYS A 489 8.24 -35.50 -11.64
N ASN A 490 8.15 -34.49 -10.78
CA ASN A 490 9.27 -33.99 -10.01
C ASN A 490 9.84 -35.09 -9.13
N THR A 491 11.14 -35.33 -9.24
CA THR A 491 11.86 -36.34 -8.47
C THR A 491 12.60 -35.76 -7.26
N TYR A 492 12.62 -34.43 -7.12
CA TYR A 492 13.40 -33.75 -6.08
C TYR A 492 12.58 -32.74 -5.28
N GLY A 493 12.40 -33.04 -3.99
CA GLY A 493 11.56 -32.26 -3.08
C GLY A 493 10.06 -32.50 -3.26
N THR A 494 9.28 -31.85 -2.39
CA THR A 494 7.84 -32.02 -2.28
C THR A 494 7.13 -30.68 -2.20
N PHE A 495 6.03 -30.54 -2.92
CA PHE A 495 5.14 -29.39 -2.85
C PHE A 495 4.00 -29.66 -1.87
N ALA A 496 3.59 -28.61 -1.15
CA ALA A 496 2.44 -28.65 -0.26
C ALA A 496 1.78 -27.27 -0.19
N PHE A 497 0.47 -27.25 0.05
CA PHE A 497 -0.20 -26.04 0.50
C PHE A 497 -0.16 -25.98 2.03
N GLN A 498 0.25 -24.84 2.59
CA GLN A 498 0.07 -24.50 3.99
C GLN A 498 -0.93 -23.34 4.06
N GLY A 499 -2.19 -23.65 4.36
CA GLY A 499 -3.29 -22.72 4.07
C GLY A 499 -3.43 -22.54 2.56
N ASP A 500 -3.41 -21.29 2.09
CA ASP A 500 -3.38 -20.96 0.65
C ASP A 500 -1.95 -20.90 0.09
N THR A 501 -0.93 -20.91 0.93
CA THR A 501 0.45 -20.64 0.50
C THR A 501 1.08 -21.88 -0.12
N LEU A 502 1.61 -21.76 -1.34
CA LEU A 502 2.36 -22.85 -1.96
C LEU A 502 3.79 -22.91 -1.40
N THR A 503 4.13 -24.06 -0.84
CA THR A 503 5.43 -24.35 -0.24
C THR A 503 6.14 -25.47 -0.97
N TRP A 504 7.47 -25.49 -0.86
CA TRP A 504 8.32 -26.58 -1.34
C TRP A 504 9.38 -26.94 -0.29
N SER A 505 9.73 -28.21 -0.17
CA SER A 505 10.79 -28.64 0.75
C SER A 505 11.52 -29.88 0.24
N THR A 506 12.74 -30.09 0.71
CA THR A 506 13.53 -31.31 0.48
C THR A 506 14.37 -31.60 1.73
N PRO A 507 14.69 -32.87 2.05
CA PRO A 507 15.45 -33.22 3.26
C PRO A 507 16.88 -32.66 3.33
N ASP A 508 17.50 -32.38 2.18
CA ASP A 508 18.92 -32.04 2.05
C ASP A 508 19.21 -30.53 1.89
N ILE A 509 18.17 -29.69 1.83
CA ILE A 509 18.29 -28.22 1.83
C ILE A 509 17.39 -27.66 2.94
N ASN A 510 18.02 -27.17 4.02
CA ASN A 510 17.29 -26.52 5.10
C ASN A 510 16.91 -25.09 4.70
N ARG A 511 15.62 -24.85 4.48
CA ARG A 511 15.09 -23.56 4.04
C ARG A 511 14.50 -22.79 5.21
N PRO A 512 14.94 -21.53 5.47
CA PRO A 512 14.36 -20.69 6.52
C PRO A 512 12.89 -20.32 6.31
N ASN A 513 12.40 -20.41 5.07
CA ASN A 513 11.01 -20.21 4.68
C ASN A 513 10.67 -21.13 3.49
N LEU A 514 9.78 -22.11 3.70
CA LEU A 514 9.37 -23.05 2.66
C LEU A 514 8.51 -22.40 1.56
N ALA A 515 7.91 -21.24 1.86
CA ALA A 515 7.09 -20.44 0.95
C ALA A 515 7.90 -19.40 0.17
N ALA A 516 9.22 -19.34 0.30
CA ALA A 516 10.01 -18.32 -0.36
C ALA A 516 10.27 -18.67 -1.84
N TRP A 517 9.81 -17.84 -2.75
CA TRP A 517 10.04 -17.95 -4.18
C TRP A 517 10.83 -16.73 -4.66
N LEU A 518 11.50 -16.86 -5.80
CA LEU A 518 12.06 -15.73 -6.52
C LEU A 518 11.36 -15.62 -7.86
N VAL A 519 11.07 -14.39 -8.26
CA VAL A 519 10.79 -14.06 -9.66
C VAL A 519 11.95 -13.22 -10.14
N CYS A 520 12.68 -13.73 -11.11
CA CYS A 520 13.86 -13.05 -11.64
C CYS A 520 13.58 -12.42 -13.00
N GLU A 521 14.63 -11.90 -13.63
CA GLU A 521 14.61 -11.38 -14.99
C GLU A 521 13.79 -12.29 -15.92
N ASN A 522 13.02 -11.66 -16.81
CA ASN A 522 12.08 -12.33 -17.73
C ASN A 522 10.90 -13.04 -17.04
N GLN A 523 10.57 -12.69 -15.80
CA GLN A 523 9.46 -13.25 -15.03
C GLN A 523 9.61 -14.74 -14.68
N GLU A 524 10.82 -15.29 -14.78
CA GLU A 524 11.09 -16.70 -14.48
C GLU A 524 10.99 -16.96 -12.96
N VAL A 525 10.38 -18.09 -12.60
CA VAL A 525 10.13 -18.49 -11.21
C VAL A 525 11.19 -19.47 -10.72
N PHE A 526 11.70 -19.23 -9.52
CA PHE A 526 12.70 -20.05 -8.86
C PHE A 526 12.31 -20.31 -7.41
N ILE A 527 12.86 -21.39 -6.83
CA ILE A 527 12.84 -21.57 -5.38
C ILE A 527 13.91 -20.67 -4.74
N ASN A 528 13.54 -19.88 -3.72
CA ASN A 528 14.52 -19.22 -2.85
C ASN A 528 14.92 -20.20 -1.73
N THR A 529 16.19 -20.58 -1.66
CA THR A 529 16.67 -21.47 -0.59
C THR A 529 17.05 -20.73 0.69
N GLY A 530 17.22 -19.41 0.64
CA GLY A 530 17.61 -18.63 1.80
C GLY A 530 16.49 -17.77 2.39
N ALA A 531 16.88 -16.77 3.18
CA ALA A 531 15.93 -15.92 3.89
C ALA A 531 15.18 -15.00 2.92
N TYR A 532 13.85 -15.03 3.02
CA TYR A 532 12.93 -14.16 2.29
C TYR A 532 13.22 -12.68 2.60
N LEU A 533 13.29 -11.82 1.58
CA LEU A 533 13.61 -10.38 1.65
C LEU A 533 14.99 -10.04 2.23
N TYR A 534 15.90 -11.01 2.32
CA TYR A 534 17.24 -10.79 2.81
C TYR A 534 18.28 -11.39 1.87
N GLN A 535 19.18 -10.53 1.38
CA GLN A 535 20.17 -10.87 0.35
C GLN A 535 19.52 -11.53 -0.87
N THR A 536 18.39 -10.99 -1.32
CA THR A 536 17.73 -11.39 -2.56
C THR A 536 18.74 -11.30 -3.72
N PRO A 537 18.93 -12.35 -4.53
CA PRO A 537 19.86 -12.31 -5.65
C PRO A 537 19.57 -11.13 -6.58
N ALA A 538 20.62 -10.50 -7.12
CA ALA A 538 20.46 -9.39 -8.05
C ALA A 538 19.62 -9.82 -9.28
N GLY A 539 18.73 -8.93 -9.73
CA GLY A 539 17.79 -9.23 -10.82
C GLY A 539 16.62 -10.12 -10.41
N CYS A 540 16.47 -10.44 -9.11
CA CYS A 540 15.36 -11.20 -8.57
C CYS A 540 14.55 -10.41 -7.54
N PHE A 541 13.27 -10.72 -7.45
CA PHE A 541 12.35 -10.25 -6.43
C PHE A 541 11.85 -11.43 -5.62
N ASP A 542 11.89 -11.29 -4.30
CA ASP A 542 11.31 -12.26 -3.38
C ASP A 542 9.79 -12.28 -3.49
N GLN A 543 9.22 -13.47 -3.60
CA GLN A 543 7.79 -13.69 -3.75
C GLN A 543 7.28 -14.78 -2.80
N THR A 544 6.02 -14.64 -2.43
CA THR A 544 5.20 -15.74 -1.93
C THR A 544 4.07 -15.92 -2.94
N ILE A 545 3.75 -17.17 -3.27
CA ILE A 545 2.71 -17.48 -4.25
C ILE A 545 1.64 -18.35 -3.59
N HIS A 546 0.39 -17.99 -3.83
CA HIS A 546 -0.77 -18.48 -3.10
C HIS A 546 -1.80 -19.04 -4.07
N SER A 547 -2.52 -20.07 -3.64
CA SER A 547 -3.70 -20.54 -4.33
C SER A 547 -4.78 -19.46 -4.31
N TYR A 548 -5.45 -19.29 -5.45
CA TYR A 548 -6.57 -18.39 -5.61
C TYR A 548 -7.75 -19.17 -6.19
N GLY A 549 -8.87 -19.13 -5.46
CA GLY A 549 -10.09 -19.91 -5.75
C GLY A 549 -11.17 -19.14 -6.53
N GLY A 550 -10.84 -17.97 -7.08
CA GLY A 550 -11.79 -17.19 -7.88
C GLY A 550 -12.24 -17.94 -9.13
N SER A 551 -13.47 -17.68 -9.59
CA SER A 551 -14.02 -18.33 -10.78
C SER A 551 -13.18 -18.08 -12.03
N THR A 552 -12.46 -16.96 -12.09
CA THR A 552 -11.53 -16.58 -13.16
C THR A 552 -10.25 -16.02 -12.55
N ALA A 553 -9.12 -16.08 -13.27
CA ALA A 553 -7.96 -15.28 -12.93
C ALA A 553 -8.28 -13.80 -13.18
N ASP A 554 -8.18 -12.95 -12.16
CA ASP A 554 -8.50 -11.52 -12.20
C ASP A 554 -7.28 -10.64 -11.95
N LEU A 555 -7.44 -9.36 -12.32
CA LEU A 555 -6.47 -8.28 -12.10
C LEU A 555 -6.63 -7.64 -10.73
#